data_AF-A0A7C4IA26-F1
#
_entry.id   AF-A0A7C4IA26-F1
#
_cell.length_a   1.000
_cell.length_b   1.000
_cell.length_c   1.000
_cell.angle_alpha   90.00
_cell.angle_beta   90.00
_cell.angle_gamma   90.00
#
_symmetry.space_group_name_H-M   'P 1'
#
loop_
_entity.id
_entity.type
_entity.pdbx_description
1 polymer ?
#
loop_
_entity_poly.entity_id
_entity_poly.type
_entity_poly.pdbx_seq_one_letter_code
_entity_poly.pdbx_strand_id
1 'polypeptide(L)'
;NTEGGDLLIGVADDGSVVGIEHDRLETDDKFMRHLAQVVRNGLGDRAGTCIDPKTQVVQGKTVCVVSCQRSPEPVFLKWKVTDATADGDFFVRSGPGTVKLPPDSAKEYIRTRFAGSKKERPGSRATN
;
A
#
# COMPACT_ATOMS: atom_id res chain seq x y z
N ASN A 1 2.16 -6.23 0.05
CA ASN A 1 2.22 -7.68 0.39
C ASN A 1 2.81 -8.56 -0.70
N THR A 2 2.56 -8.28 -1.99
CA THR A 2 3.17 -9.00 -3.11
C THR A 2 4.47 -8.32 -3.57
N GLU A 3 4.73 -8.22 -4.87
CA GLU A 3 5.94 -7.63 -5.44
C GLU A 3 5.89 -6.09 -5.57
N GLY A 4 4.81 -5.46 -5.12
CA GLY A 4 4.54 -4.04 -5.35
C GLY A 4 3.76 -3.82 -6.64
N GLY A 5 3.91 -2.64 -7.24
CA GLY A 5 3.32 -2.27 -8.52
C GLY A 5 2.81 -0.84 -8.54
N ASP A 6 2.34 -0.41 -9.71
CA ASP A 6 1.80 0.93 -9.91
C ASP A 6 0.27 0.90 -9.89
N LEU A 7 -0.31 1.89 -9.21
CA LEU A 7 -1.74 2.19 -9.22
C LEU A 7 -1.96 3.51 -9.96
N LEU A 8 -2.84 3.50 -10.95
CA LEU A 8 -3.27 4.70 -11.66
C LEU A 8 -4.61 5.17 -11.09
N ILE A 9 -4.68 6.42 -10.65
CA ILE A 9 -5.89 7.07 -10.15
C ILE A 9 -6.29 8.16 -11.14
N GLY A 10 -7.57 8.18 -11.53
CA GLY A 10 -8.07 9.04 -12.61
C GLY A 10 -7.97 8.40 -13.99
N VAL A 11 -7.78 7.09 -14.07
CA VAL A 11 -7.83 6.28 -15.29
C VAL A 11 -8.90 5.20 -15.09
N ALA A 12 -9.80 5.04 -16.06
CA ALA A 12 -10.82 3.99 -16.03
C ALA A 12 -10.23 2.63 -16.44
N ASP A 13 -10.97 1.55 -16.15
CA ASP A 13 -10.53 0.18 -16.48
C ASP A 13 -10.33 -0.06 -17.98
N ASP A 14 -10.97 0.75 -18.84
CA ASP A 14 -10.79 0.75 -20.30
C ASP A 14 -9.55 1.54 -20.77
N GLY A 15 -8.80 2.14 -19.83
CA GLY A 15 -7.62 2.96 -20.09
C GLY A 15 -7.94 4.43 -20.41
N SER A 16 -9.21 4.85 -20.39
CA SER A 16 -9.57 6.24 -20.64
C SER A 16 -9.17 7.15 -19.47
N VAL A 17 -8.67 8.35 -19.81
CA VAL A 17 -8.26 9.35 -18.80
C VAL A 17 -9.51 10.08 -18.31
N VAL A 18 -9.93 9.76 -17.10
CA VAL A 18 -11.08 10.39 -16.43
C VAL A 18 -10.66 11.68 -15.73
N GLY A 19 -9.48 11.65 -15.11
CA GLY A 19 -8.92 12.74 -14.31
C GLY A 19 -9.35 12.70 -12.85
N ILE A 20 -8.56 13.31 -11.96
CA ILE A 20 -8.85 13.43 -10.52
C ILE A 20 -9.55 14.74 -10.15
N GLU A 21 -9.91 15.58 -11.14
CA GLU A 21 -10.53 16.90 -10.87
C GLU A 21 -11.91 16.78 -10.22
N HIS A 22 -12.60 15.65 -10.41
CA HIS A 22 -13.89 15.37 -9.79
C HIS A 22 -13.82 15.30 -8.26
N ASP A 23 -12.67 14.94 -7.69
CA ASP A 23 -12.51 14.79 -6.23
C ASP A 23 -12.41 16.14 -5.48
N ARG A 24 -12.42 17.28 -6.20
CA ARG A 24 -12.42 18.65 -5.64
C ARG A 24 -11.34 18.92 -4.59
N LEU A 25 -10.25 18.18 -4.62
CA LEU A 25 -9.08 18.49 -3.80
C LEU A 25 -8.38 19.69 -4.45
N GLU A 26 -8.52 20.86 -3.82
CA GLU A 26 -8.18 22.16 -4.39
C GLU A 26 -6.73 22.28 -4.92
N THR A 27 -5.83 21.40 -4.48
CA THR A 27 -4.43 21.35 -4.95
C THR A 27 -3.89 19.92 -4.95
N ASP A 28 -2.93 19.64 -5.84
CA ASP A 28 -2.15 18.40 -5.89
C ASP A 28 -1.58 18.03 -4.52
N ASP A 29 -1.01 18.99 -3.79
CA ASP A 29 -0.44 18.77 -2.46
C ASP A 29 -1.48 18.28 -1.43
N LYS A 30 -2.71 18.83 -1.47
CA LYS A 30 -3.79 18.39 -0.58
C LYS A 30 -4.22 16.97 -0.91
N PHE A 31 -4.33 16.63 -2.20
CA PHE A 31 -4.61 15.28 -2.65
C PHE A 31 -3.56 14.29 -2.16
N MET A 32 -2.28 14.62 -2.37
CA MET A 32 -1.14 13.80 -1.98
C MET A 32 -1.08 13.56 -0.47
N ARG A 33 -1.29 14.61 0.33
CA ARG A 33 -1.36 14.50 1.79
C ARG A 33 -2.54 13.66 2.23
N HIS A 34 -3.70 13.82 1.60
CA HIS A 34 -4.90 13.04 1.91
C HIS A 34 -4.70 11.56 1.59
N LEU A 35 -4.19 11.24 0.40
CA LEU A 35 -3.85 9.88 -0.02
C LEU A 35 -2.87 9.23 0.96
N ALA A 36 -1.78 9.92 1.30
CA ALA A 36 -0.81 9.42 2.27
C ALA A 36 -1.45 9.21 3.66
N GLN A 37 -2.36 10.08 4.08
CA GLN A 37 -3.07 9.92 5.35
C GLN A 37 -4.01 8.72 5.34
N VAL A 38 -4.77 8.51 4.27
CA VAL A 38 -5.66 7.35 4.12
C VAL A 38 -4.86 6.05 4.15
N VAL A 39 -3.74 6.01 3.42
CA VAL A 39 -2.83 4.85 3.42
C VAL A 39 -2.26 4.58 4.80
N ARG A 40 -1.78 5.61 5.51
CA ARG A 40 -1.29 5.45 6.90
C ARG A 40 -2.38 4.98 7.85
N ASN A 41 -3.57 5.57 7.76
CA ASN A 41 -4.69 5.20 8.63
C ASN A 41 -5.15 3.76 8.42
N GLY A 42 -5.17 3.30 7.17
CA GLY A 42 -5.61 1.95 6.82
C GLY A 42 -4.53 0.88 6.96
N LEU A 43 -3.28 1.18 6.61
CA LEU A 43 -2.21 0.19 6.46
C LEU A 43 -1.04 0.39 7.43
N GLY A 44 -1.09 1.45 8.25
CA GLY A 44 -0.03 1.82 9.19
C GLY A 44 1.09 2.65 8.57
N ASP A 45 1.89 3.28 9.44
CA ASP A 45 2.92 4.25 9.03
C ASP A 45 4.00 3.65 8.12
N ARG A 46 4.38 2.39 8.35
CA ARG A 46 5.39 1.68 7.55
C ARG A 46 4.94 1.42 6.10
N ALA A 47 3.64 1.23 5.87
CA ALA A 47 3.12 1.10 4.53
C ALA A 47 3.18 2.44 3.77
N GLY A 48 2.97 3.54 4.48
CA GLY A 48 3.08 4.90 3.93
C GLY A 48 4.47 5.23 3.39
N THR A 49 5.55 4.63 3.91
CA THR A 49 6.91 4.84 3.39
C THR A 49 7.23 4.01 2.16
N CYS A 50 6.35 3.06 1.79
CA CYS A 50 6.53 2.21 0.62
C CYS A 50 5.80 2.74 -0.61
N ILE A 51 5.09 3.87 -0.50
CA ILE A 51 4.37 4.47 -1.63
C ILE A 51 5.04 5.78 -2.06
N ASP A 52 5.14 5.98 -3.37
CA ASP A 52 5.64 7.20 -4.00
C ASP A 52 4.56 7.69 -4.99
N PRO A 53 3.60 8.50 -4.53
CA PRO A 53 2.58 9.05 -5.40
C PRO A 53 3.12 10.24 -6.19
N LYS A 54 2.67 10.39 -7.44
CA LYS A 54 3.05 11.48 -8.35
C LYS A 54 1.87 11.88 -9.20
N THR A 55 1.64 13.18 -9.36
CA THR A 55 0.64 13.69 -10.30
C THR A 55 1.27 13.93 -11.68
N GLN A 56 0.52 13.65 -12.73
CA GLN A 56 0.91 13.89 -14.12
C GLN A 56 -0.30 14.40 -14.89
N VAL A 57 -0.08 15.34 -15.80
CA VAL A 57 -1.12 15.84 -16.70
C VAL A 57 -1.09 15.04 -18.00
N VAL A 58 -2.18 14.36 -18.32
CA VAL A 58 -2.36 13.56 -19.53
C VAL A 58 -3.65 14.00 -20.20
N GLN A 59 -3.59 14.37 -21.49
CA GLN A 59 -4.75 14.85 -22.25
C GLN A 59 -5.49 16.04 -21.59
N GLY A 60 -4.74 16.92 -20.91
CA GLY A 60 -5.31 18.09 -20.21
C GLY A 60 -6.01 17.76 -18.90
N LYS A 61 -5.88 16.52 -18.41
CA LYS A 61 -6.43 16.06 -17.14
C LYS A 61 -5.33 15.57 -16.19
N THR A 62 -5.51 15.73 -14.90
CA THR A 62 -4.56 15.28 -13.88
C THR A 62 -4.84 13.82 -13.51
N VAL A 63 -3.80 12.98 -13.60
CA VAL A 63 -3.78 11.58 -13.17
C VAL A 63 -2.77 11.43 -12.04
N CYS A 64 -3.04 10.59 -11.05
CA CYS A 64 -2.07 10.25 -10.03
C CYS A 64 -1.55 8.82 -10.23
N VAL A 65 -0.23 8.68 -10.35
CA VAL A 65 0.47 7.40 -10.37
C VAL A 65 1.00 7.15 -8.97
N VAL A 66 0.57 6.07 -8.34
CA VAL A 66 1.07 5.65 -7.03
C VAL A 66 1.96 4.44 -7.22
N SER A 67 3.27 4.65 -7.17
CA SER A 67 4.24 3.57 -7.23
C SER A 67 4.41 2.95 -5.85
N CYS A 68 4.01 1.69 -5.72
CA CYS A 68 4.10 0.94 -4.48
C CYS A 68 5.29 -0.01 -4.54
N GLN A 69 6.28 0.24 -3.68
CA GLN A 69 7.44 -0.62 -3.51
C GLN A 69 7.07 -1.88 -2.73
N ARG A 70 7.84 -2.93 -2.98
CA ARG A 70 7.77 -4.19 -2.22
C ARG A 70 8.05 -3.91 -0.74
N SER A 71 7.05 -4.09 0.11
CA SER A 71 7.24 -3.97 1.56
C SER A 71 8.22 -5.04 2.07
N PRO A 72 9.15 -4.71 2.98
CA PRO A 72 10.03 -5.67 3.64
C PRO A 72 9.33 -6.50 4.73
N GLU A 73 8.12 -6.10 5.12
CA GLU A 73 7.32 -6.68 6.20
C GLU A 73 5.86 -6.85 5.78
N PRO A 74 5.10 -7.76 6.42
CA PRO A 74 3.68 -7.91 6.15
C PRO A 74 2.88 -6.66 6.53
N VAL A 75 1.95 -6.28 5.66
CA VAL A 75 1.07 -5.12 5.86
C VAL A 75 -0.36 -5.62 6.06
N PHE A 76 -1.00 -5.16 7.13
CA PHE A 76 -2.38 -5.50 7.47
C PHE A 76 -3.28 -4.28 7.28
N LEU A 77 -4.46 -4.49 6.69
CA LEU A 77 -5.47 -3.46 6.54
C LEU A 77 -6.34 -3.42 7.80
N LYS A 78 -6.37 -2.27 8.46
CA LYS A 78 -7.23 -1.97 9.60
C LYS A 78 -8.21 -0.88 9.17
N TRP A 79 -9.47 -1.25 8.94
CA TRP A 79 -10.49 -0.29 8.56
C TRP A 79 -11.78 -0.57 9.31
N LYS A 80 -12.28 0.46 10.00
CA LYS A 80 -13.34 0.43 11.03
C LYS A 80 -14.65 -0.28 10.65
N VAL A 81 -14.85 -0.66 9.39
CA VAL A 81 -16.09 -1.26 8.87
C VAL A 81 -15.90 -2.74 8.48
N THR A 82 -14.68 -3.19 8.26
CA THR A 82 -14.37 -4.53 7.69
C THR A 82 -13.56 -5.43 8.60
N ASP A 83 -13.11 -4.93 9.77
CA ASP A 83 -12.24 -5.68 10.68
C ASP A 83 -12.97 -6.91 11.25
N ALA A 84 -12.70 -8.08 10.67
CA ALA A 84 -13.13 -9.37 11.22
C ALA A 84 -12.20 -9.86 12.33
N THR A 85 -11.01 -9.28 12.46
CA THR A 85 -9.95 -9.70 13.40
C THR A 85 -9.29 -8.51 14.07
N ALA A 86 -8.94 -8.64 15.36
CA ALA A 86 -8.31 -7.58 16.16
C ALA A 86 -6.97 -7.07 15.58
N ASP A 87 -6.27 -7.93 14.83
CA ASP A 87 -4.97 -7.61 14.22
C ASP A 87 -5.08 -6.95 12.83
N GLY A 88 -6.29 -6.83 12.28
CA GLY A 88 -6.54 -6.39 10.90
C GLY A 88 -6.52 -7.53 9.88
N ASP A 89 -6.90 -7.21 8.65
CA ASP A 89 -7.06 -8.17 7.56
C ASP A 89 -5.81 -8.22 6.66
N PHE A 90 -5.41 -9.43 6.25
CA PHE A 90 -4.28 -9.63 5.35
C PHE A 90 -4.75 -9.89 3.92
N PHE A 91 -4.39 -9.00 3.00
CA PHE A 91 -4.75 -9.09 1.59
C PHE A 91 -3.52 -9.33 0.71
N VAL A 92 -3.68 -10.17 -0.31
CA VAL A 92 -2.68 -10.39 -1.36
C VAL A 92 -3.31 -10.22 -2.73
N ARG A 93 -2.55 -9.69 -3.69
CA ARG A 93 -2.96 -9.67 -5.09
C ARG A 93 -2.78 -11.07 -5.67
N SER A 94 -3.83 -11.59 -6.31
CA SER A 94 -3.83 -12.87 -7.03
C SER A 94 -4.46 -12.65 -8.39
N GLY A 95 -3.64 -12.69 -9.45
CA GLY A 95 -4.06 -12.33 -10.80
C GLY A 95 -4.58 -10.88 -10.89
N PRO A 96 -5.76 -10.63 -11.50
CA PRO A 96 -6.32 -9.29 -11.60
C PRO A 96 -6.96 -8.80 -10.29
N GLY A 97 -7.18 -9.69 -9.31
CA GLY A 97 -7.94 -9.39 -8.10
C GLY A 97 -7.11 -9.35 -6.82
N THR A 98 -7.78 -8.93 -5.74
CA THR A 98 -7.24 -8.93 -4.37
C THR A 98 -8.03 -9.91 -3.52
N VAL A 99 -7.32 -10.80 -2.81
CA VAL A 99 -7.91 -11.87 -1.99
C VAL A 99 -7.53 -11.66 -0.53
N LYS A 100 -8.52 -11.76 0.37
CA LYS A 100 -8.31 -11.83 1.83
C LYS A 100 -7.85 -13.23 2.19
N LEU A 101 -6.68 -13.35 2.81
CA LEU A 101 -6.20 -14.64 3.33
C LEU A 101 -6.74 -14.88 4.74
N PRO A 102 -7.24 -16.10 5.05
CA PRO A 102 -7.53 -16.51 6.41
C PRO A 102 -6.26 -16.44 7.28
N PRO A 103 -6.38 -16.30 8.61
CA PRO A 103 -5.23 -16.13 9.51
C PRO A 103 -4.13 -17.19 9.33
N ASP A 104 -4.48 -18.47 9.15
CA ASP A 104 -3.49 -19.53 9.04
C ASP A 104 -2.76 -19.52 7.68
N SER A 105 -3.48 -19.28 6.59
CA SER A 105 -2.87 -19.07 5.27
C SER A 105 -2.02 -17.80 5.23
N ALA A 106 -2.44 -16.74 5.92
CA ALA A 106 -1.67 -15.51 6.06
C ALA A 106 -0.35 -15.78 6.81
N LYS A 107 -0.36 -16.50 7.93
CA LYS A 107 0.87 -16.88 8.66
C LYS A 107 1.84 -17.65 7.77
N GLU A 108 1.35 -18.63 7.02
CA GLU A 108 2.18 -19.43 6.12
C GLU A 108 2.75 -18.59 4.96
N TYR A 109 1.91 -17.76 4.36
CA TYR A 109 2.34 -16.81 3.33
C TYR A 109 3.42 -15.88 3.87
N ILE A 110 3.21 -15.33 5.08
CA ILE A 110 4.16 -14.41 5.70
C ILE A 110 5.49 -15.11 5.95
N ARG A 111 5.46 -16.33 6.47
CA ARG A 111 6.66 -17.13 6.75
C ARG A 111 7.45 -17.39 5.47
N THR A 112 6.82 -17.81 4.39
CA THR A 112 7.53 -18.13 3.14
C THR A 112 8.04 -16.88 2.45
N ARG A 113 7.23 -15.81 2.41
CA ARG A 113 7.52 -14.62 1.65
C ARG A 113 8.45 -13.63 2.35
N PHE A 114 8.36 -13.50 3.68
CA PHE A 114 9.11 -12.52 4.47
C PHE A 114 10.18 -13.15 5.38
N ALA A 115 10.45 -14.46 5.27
CA ALA A 115 11.48 -15.16 6.07
C ALA A 115 12.87 -14.50 6.06
N GLY A 116 13.21 -13.71 5.03
CA GLY A 116 14.50 -13.03 4.91
C GLY A 116 14.67 -11.74 5.73
N SER A 117 13.65 -11.21 6.40
CA SER A 117 13.75 -9.91 7.10
C SER A 117 14.27 -10.00 8.54
N LYS A 118 14.36 -11.20 9.14
CA LYS A 118 15.12 -11.43 10.38
C LYS A 118 16.61 -11.66 10.07
N LYS A 119 17.36 -10.59 9.83
CA LYS A 119 18.76 -10.55 10.29
C LYS A 119 18.80 -9.79 11.61
N GLU A 120 18.55 -10.49 12.70
CA GLU A 120 19.04 -10.08 14.01
C GLU A 120 20.56 -9.87 13.86
N ARG A 121 21.03 -8.63 13.98
CA ARG A 121 22.46 -8.35 14.11
C ARG A 121 22.86 -8.87 15.50
N PRO A 122 23.78 -9.84 15.62
CA PRO A 122 24.28 -10.23 16.93
C PRO A 122 24.97 -9.02 17.56
N GLY A 123 24.68 -8.81 18.85
CA GLY A 123 24.97 -7.58 19.59
C GLY A 123 26.40 -7.06 19.45
N SER A 124 26.51 -5.75 19.26
CA SER A 124 27.74 -5.01 19.53
C SER A 124 28.05 -5.15 21.02
N ARG A 125 28.95 -6.08 21.35
CA ARG A 125 29.52 -6.24 22.68
C ARG A 125 30.30 -4.96 22.97
N ALA A 126 29.76 -4.12 23.83
CA ALA A 126 30.50 -3.01 24.42
C ALA A 126 31.69 -3.60 25.20
N THR A 127 32.90 -3.32 24.74
CA THR A 127 34.12 -3.50 25.53
C THR A 127 34.33 -2.24 26.34
N ASN A 128 34.28 -2.41 27.65
CA ASN A 128 34.76 -1.46 28.65
C ASN A 128 36.29 -1.45 28.67
#